data_AF-A0A1N7LPM5-F1
#
_entry.id   AF-A0A1N7LPM5-F1
#
_cell.length_a   1.000
_cell.length_b   1.000
_cell.length_c   1.000
_cell.angle_alpha   90.00
_cell.angle_beta   90.00
_cell.angle_gamma   90.00
#
_symmetry.space_group_name_H-M   'P 1'
#
loop_
_entity.id
_entity.type
_entity.pdbx_description
1 polymer ?
#
loop_
_entity_poly.entity_id
_entity_poly.type
_entity_poly.pdbx_seq_one_letter_code
_entity_poly.pdbx_strand_id
1 'polypeptide(L)'
;MSKFFRFFVAILCISNFLNAQNSKLENKELFFSKEYEKFSQNDDYDVKESQSLHFSAEFKKFISENPETLLYNFKNLNNKVSIITSEDKKLRFYVWDTELGGTMKSFDQIIQYSSNGKVKTIYNKEQSDTPYFISEIVKVPLNNQMYYLVISNGIFSTKDMAQAIQAFTIRKDQLIDSDKIFKTKTTTLNKIQVDFDFFSVVDRPERPLKLITFDKDKLYIPIVDKDGVVSKKFLIYQLNNNYFQYIGTK
;
A
#
# COMPACT_ATOMS: atom_id res chain seq x y z
N MET A 1 14.43 39.33 32.30
CA MET A 1 14.56 39.45 30.82
C MET A 1 15.36 38.32 30.14
N SER A 2 16.31 37.65 30.81
CA SER A 2 17.12 36.56 30.21
C SER A 2 16.35 35.26 29.85
N LYS A 3 15.27 34.90 30.56
CA LYS A 3 14.50 33.67 30.30
C LYS A 3 13.62 33.73 29.04
N PHE A 4 13.12 34.90 28.65
CA PHE A 4 12.31 35.06 27.44
C PHE A 4 13.14 35.04 26.15
N PHE A 5 14.39 35.52 26.20
CA PHE A 5 15.30 35.52 25.04
C PHE A 5 15.75 34.10 24.67
N ARG A 6 15.93 33.21 25.66
CA ARG A 6 16.26 31.79 25.42
C ARG A 6 15.12 30.99 24.78
N PHE A 7 13.87 31.37 25.03
CA PHE A 7 12.70 30.70 24.44
C PHE A 7 12.52 31.06 22.96
N PHE A 8 12.78 32.32 22.59
CA PHE A 8 12.68 32.79 21.21
C PHE A 8 13.77 32.21 20.28
N VAL A 9 15.00 32.05 20.78
CA VAL A 9 16.11 31.44 20.03
C VAL A 9 15.86 29.94 19.80
N ALA A 10 15.29 29.23 20.77
CA ALA A 10 14.95 27.81 20.61
C ALA A 10 13.88 27.57 19.52
N ILE A 11 12.86 28.45 19.44
CA ILE A 11 11.80 28.36 18.42
C ILE A 11 12.35 28.58 17.00
N LEU A 12 13.24 29.57 16.82
CA LEU A 12 13.85 29.87 15.51
C LEU A 12 14.79 28.77 15.00
N CYS A 13 15.51 28.08 15.91
CA CYS A 13 16.37 26.96 15.52
C CYS A 13 15.56 25.73 15.08
N ILE A 14 14.43 25.45 15.74
CA ILE A 14 13.55 24.32 15.40
C ILE A 14 12.89 24.55 14.03
N SER A 15 12.44 25.77 13.73
CA SER A 15 11.83 26.07 12.42
C SER A 15 12.81 25.94 11.26
N ASN A 16 14.07 26.36 11.44
CA ASN A 16 15.09 26.25 10.39
C ASN A 16 15.49 24.80 10.10
N PHE A 17 15.55 23.95 11.13
CA PHE A 17 15.85 22.53 10.97
C PHE A 17 14.72 21.79 10.23
N LEU A 18 13.46 22.05 10.61
CA LEU A 18 12.29 21.47 9.93
C LEU A 18 12.22 21.90 8.45
N ASN A 19 12.51 23.17 8.15
CA ASN A 19 12.53 23.66 6.78
C ASN A 19 13.65 23.04 5.94
N ALA A 20 14.86 22.87 6.50
CA ALA A 20 15.97 22.21 5.82
C ALA A 20 15.73 20.70 5.58
N GLN A 21 15.07 20.02 6.52
CA GLN A 21 14.69 18.62 6.35
C GLN A 21 13.64 18.47 5.25
N ASN A 22 12.61 19.33 5.24
CA ASN A 22 11.59 19.33 4.20
C ASN A 22 12.18 19.58 2.81
N SER A 23 13.09 20.55 2.65
CA SER A 23 13.73 20.82 1.36
C SER A 23 14.62 19.66 0.89
N LYS A 24 15.28 18.93 1.82
CA LYS A 24 16.02 17.71 1.49
C LYS A 24 15.09 16.62 0.94
N LEU A 25 13.94 16.38 1.58
CA LEU A 25 12.97 15.39 1.14
C LEU A 25 12.36 15.78 -0.21
N GLU A 26 12.02 17.05 -0.41
CA GLU A 26 11.47 17.56 -1.67
C GLU A 26 12.45 17.42 -2.83
N ASN A 27 13.72 17.75 -2.62
CA ASN A 27 14.77 17.56 -3.63
C ASN A 27 14.97 16.07 -3.98
N LYS A 28 14.95 15.19 -2.97
CA LYS A 28 15.04 13.74 -3.19
C LYS A 28 13.82 13.20 -3.90
N GLU A 29 12.64 13.68 -3.56
CA GLU A 29 11.41 13.34 -4.26
C GLU A 29 11.47 13.71 -5.74
N LEU A 30 11.92 14.93 -6.06
CA LEU A 30 12.07 15.37 -7.45
C LEU A 30 13.09 14.51 -8.22
N PHE A 31 14.18 14.12 -7.56
CA PHE A 31 15.14 13.16 -8.11
C PHE A 31 14.46 11.83 -8.45
N PHE A 32 13.71 11.23 -7.53
CA PHE A 32 13.02 9.96 -7.77
C PHE A 32 11.95 10.08 -8.86
N SER A 33 11.22 11.19 -8.95
CA SER A 33 10.27 11.41 -10.04
C SER A 33 10.94 11.37 -11.40
N LYS A 34 12.12 12.00 -11.53
CA LYS A 34 12.89 12.01 -12.78
C LYS A 34 13.49 10.66 -13.11
N GLU A 35 14.03 9.95 -12.12
CA GLU A 35 14.57 8.60 -12.34
C GLU A 35 13.47 7.61 -12.77
N TYR A 36 12.27 7.72 -12.19
CA TYR A 36 11.13 6.92 -12.65
C TYR A 36 10.77 7.21 -14.10
N GLU A 37 10.62 8.48 -14.47
CA GLU A 37 10.33 8.90 -15.84
C GLU A 37 11.36 8.35 -16.83
N LYS A 38 12.64 8.43 -16.47
CA LYS A 38 13.77 7.98 -17.28
C LYS A 38 13.67 6.52 -17.71
N PHE A 39 13.38 5.60 -16.79
CA PHE A 39 13.26 4.18 -17.16
C PHE A 39 11.90 3.86 -17.78
N SER A 40 10.82 4.50 -17.32
CA SER A 40 9.47 4.23 -17.84
C SER A 40 9.32 4.57 -19.33
N GLN A 41 10.07 5.58 -19.82
CA GLN A 41 10.04 6.04 -21.20
C GLN A 41 11.14 5.42 -22.08
N ASN A 42 11.95 4.51 -21.52
CA ASN A 42 13.04 3.90 -22.26
C ASN A 42 12.54 2.71 -23.07
N ASP A 43 12.85 2.68 -24.36
CA ASP A 43 12.48 1.55 -25.23
C ASP A 43 13.52 0.42 -25.21
N ASP A 44 14.76 0.72 -24.80
CA ASP A 44 15.81 -0.29 -24.64
C ASP A 44 15.61 -1.04 -23.32
N TYR A 45 15.36 -2.35 -23.42
CA TYR A 45 15.04 -3.19 -22.27
C TYR A 45 16.22 -3.29 -21.27
N ASP A 46 17.44 -3.50 -21.74
CA ASP A 46 18.61 -3.68 -20.87
C ASP A 46 18.92 -2.40 -20.10
N VAL A 47 18.79 -1.24 -20.78
CA VAL A 47 18.94 0.06 -20.14
C VAL A 47 17.79 0.34 -19.16
N LYS A 48 16.54 0.00 -19.52
CA LYS A 48 15.38 0.12 -18.63
C LYS A 48 15.55 -0.71 -17.37
N GLU A 49 15.93 -1.97 -17.51
CA GLU A 49 16.16 -2.90 -16.39
C GLU A 49 17.20 -2.35 -15.43
N SER A 50 18.36 -1.95 -15.95
CA SER A 50 19.43 -1.35 -15.15
C SER A 50 18.97 -0.10 -14.39
N GLN A 51 18.20 0.78 -15.05
CA GLN A 51 17.68 2.00 -14.43
C GLN A 51 16.57 1.73 -13.40
N SER A 52 15.68 0.78 -13.67
CA SER A 52 14.61 0.34 -12.77
C SER A 52 15.20 -0.28 -11.49
N LEU A 53 16.21 -1.14 -11.63
CA LEU A 53 16.95 -1.71 -10.51
C LEU A 53 17.66 -0.63 -9.68
N HIS A 54 18.29 0.34 -10.34
CA HIS A 54 18.93 1.48 -9.67
C HIS A 54 17.91 2.31 -8.87
N PHE A 55 16.77 2.66 -9.49
CA PHE A 55 15.68 3.36 -8.82
C PHE A 55 15.20 2.59 -7.59
N SER A 56 14.90 1.30 -7.74
CA SER A 56 14.44 0.44 -6.64
C SER A 56 15.41 0.44 -5.46
N ALA A 57 16.71 0.27 -5.72
CA ALA A 57 17.73 0.23 -4.69
C ALA A 57 17.85 1.57 -3.93
N GLU A 58 17.94 2.68 -4.66
CA GLU A 58 18.07 4.02 -4.08
C GLU A 58 16.80 4.46 -3.34
N PHE A 59 15.62 4.14 -3.87
CA PHE A 59 14.35 4.49 -3.22
C PHE A 59 14.14 3.70 -1.93
N LYS A 60 14.41 2.39 -1.94
CA LYS A 60 14.40 1.55 -0.72
C LYS A 60 15.33 2.08 0.36
N LYS A 61 16.56 2.42 -0.03
CA LYS A 61 17.55 3.01 0.88
C LYS A 61 17.07 4.36 1.43
N PHE A 62 16.58 5.25 0.57
CA PHE A 62 16.07 6.54 1.00
C PHE A 62 14.91 6.42 1.99
N ILE A 63 13.90 5.60 1.70
CA ILE A 63 12.76 5.40 2.61
C ILE A 63 13.20 4.74 3.93
N SER A 64 14.19 3.84 3.91
CA SER A 64 14.68 3.18 5.12
C SER A 64 15.51 4.10 6.03
N GLU A 65 16.28 5.03 5.45
CA GLU A 65 17.12 5.98 6.18
C GLU A 65 16.37 7.23 6.68
N ASN A 66 15.17 7.50 6.16
CA ASN A 66 14.41 8.72 6.46
C ASN A 66 13.02 8.36 7.03
N PRO A 67 12.89 7.99 8.32
CA PRO A 67 11.64 7.52 8.94
C PRO A 67 10.48 8.52 8.88
N GLU A 68 10.77 9.83 8.79
CA GLU A 68 9.80 10.90 8.61
C GLU A 68 9.02 10.78 7.28
N THR A 69 9.53 10.01 6.33
CA THR A 69 8.83 9.70 5.08
C THR A 69 7.50 9.00 5.33
N LEU A 70 7.28 8.34 6.47
CA LEU A 70 5.97 7.78 6.85
C LEU A 70 4.84 8.83 6.85
N LEU A 71 5.16 10.09 7.13
CA LEU A 71 4.20 11.20 7.21
C LEU A 71 4.40 12.24 6.11
N TYR A 72 5.51 12.19 5.39
CA TYR A 72 5.81 13.11 4.30
C TYR A 72 4.75 13.01 3.20
N ASN A 73 4.35 14.17 2.66
CA ASN A 73 3.38 14.26 1.59
C ASN A 73 4.11 14.38 0.26
N PHE A 74 4.29 13.25 -0.42
CA PHE A 74 4.91 13.18 -1.74
C PHE A 74 3.97 13.78 -2.80
N LYS A 75 4.31 14.96 -3.33
CA LYS A 75 3.51 15.67 -4.34
C LYS A 75 3.92 15.35 -5.79
N ASN A 76 5.18 15.02 -6.02
CA ASN A 76 5.79 14.81 -7.34
C ASN A 76 5.89 13.33 -7.73
N LEU A 77 5.77 12.41 -6.77
CA LEU A 77 5.68 10.96 -7.06
C LEU A 77 4.25 10.47 -7.34
N ASN A 78 3.26 11.37 -7.31
CA ASN A 78 1.88 11.06 -7.64
C ASN A 78 1.78 10.39 -9.02
N ASN A 79 0.97 9.33 -9.12
CA ASN A 79 0.77 8.48 -10.31
C ASN A 79 1.98 7.66 -10.77
N LYS A 80 3.15 7.76 -10.12
CA LYS A 80 4.34 6.94 -10.39
C LYS A 80 4.55 5.89 -9.30
N VAL A 81 4.35 6.31 -8.06
CA VAL A 81 4.39 5.44 -6.88
C VAL A 81 3.03 5.53 -6.21
N SER A 82 2.37 4.39 -6.02
CA SER A 82 1.20 4.27 -5.16
C SER A 82 1.67 4.37 -3.71
N ILE A 83 1.34 5.48 -3.05
CA ILE A 83 1.69 5.75 -1.65
C ILE A 83 0.42 5.80 -0.83
N ILE A 84 0.07 4.68 -0.20
CA ILE A 84 -1.16 4.54 0.57
C ILE A 84 -0.84 4.51 2.06
N THR A 85 -1.42 5.43 2.82
CA THR A 85 -1.24 5.54 4.26
C THR A 85 -2.54 5.23 4.98
N SER A 86 -2.48 4.40 6.00
CA SER A 86 -3.58 4.22 6.98
C SER A 86 -4.03 5.55 7.57
N GLU A 87 -5.32 5.63 7.91
CA GLU A 87 -5.94 6.83 8.46
C GLU A 87 -5.25 7.35 9.75
N ASP A 88 -4.79 6.44 10.62
CA ASP A 88 -4.06 6.77 11.86
C ASP A 88 -2.56 7.00 11.64
N LYS A 89 -2.11 6.95 10.38
CA LYS A 89 -0.75 7.19 9.93
C LYS A 89 0.30 6.26 10.55
N LYS A 90 -0.10 5.04 10.93
CA LYS A 90 0.80 4.04 11.53
C LYS A 90 1.31 3.00 10.55
N LEU A 91 0.71 2.87 9.38
CA LEU A 91 1.08 1.94 8.32
C LEU A 91 1.02 2.66 6.98
N ARG A 92 2.05 2.49 6.16
CA ARG A 92 2.15 3.03 4.80
C ARG A 92 2.79 2.01 3.86
N PHE A 93 2.23 1.89 2.67
CA PHE A 93 2.81 1.15 1.56
C PHE A 93 3.29 2.13 0.50
N TYR A 94 4.43 1.82 -0.09
CA TYR A 94 4.95 2.43 -1.31
C TYR A 94 5.05 1.31 -2.33
N VAL A 95 4.37 1.45 -3.47
CA VAL A 95 4.40 0.44 -4.53
C VAL A 95 4.55 1.12 -5.89
N TRP A 96 5.43 0.64 -6.74
CA TRP A 96 5.66 1.20 -8.07
C TRP A 96 5.81 0.08 -9.09
N ASP A 97 5.39 0.34 -10.33
CA ASP A 97 5.62 -0.56 -11.46
C ASP A 97 7.11 -0.50 -11.81
N THR A 98 7.75 -1.66 -11.94
CA THR A 98 9.16 -1.73 -12.35
C THR A 98 9.31 -1.46 -13.84
N GLU A 99 8.20 -1.48 -14.59
CA GLU A 99 8.09 -1.36 -16.05
C GLU A 99 8.87 -2.45 -16.82
N LEU A 100 9.24 -3.53 -16.10
CA LEU A 100 9.90 -4.71 -16.67
C LEU A 100 8.88 -5.79 -17.08
N GLY A 101 7.67 -5.69 -16.55
CA GLY A 101 6.54 -6.52 -16.94
C GLY A 101 5.93 -6.07 -18.28
N GLY A 102 5.37 -7.02 -19.02
CA GLY A 102 4.57 -6.74 -20.21
C GLY A 102 3.12 -6.42 -19.84
N THR A 103 2.20 -7.28 -20.29
CA THR A 103 0.78 -7.20 -19.88
C THR A 103 0.57 -7.66 -18.44
N MET A 104 1.36 -8.65 -17.98
CA MET A 104 1.57 -8.90 -16.55
C MET A 104 2.45 -7.78 -16.01
N LYS A 105 1.98 -7.10 -14.97
CA LYS A 105 2.78 -6.05 -14.33
C LYS A 105 3.65 -6.62 -13.22
N SER A 106 4.78 -5.97 -13.03
CA SER A 106 5.79 -6.32 -12.03
C SER A 106 5.95 -5.12 -11.11
N PHE A 107 5.64 -5.28 -9.83
CA PHE A 107 5.72 -4.21 -8.85
C PHE A 107 6.79 -4.49 -7.81
N ASP A 108 7.43 -3.40 -7.37
CA ASP A 108 8.31 -3.40 -6.22
C ASP A 108 7.68 -2.59 -5.07
N GLN A 109 8.01 -2.95 -3.82
CA GLN A 109 7.30 -2.43 -2.66
C GLN A 109 8.15 -2.18 -1.42
N ILE A 110 7.70 -1.22 -0.63
CA ILE A 110 8.21 -0.90 0.71
C ILE A 110 7.02 -0.75 1.65
N ILE A 111 7.15 -1.28 2.87
CA ILE A 111 6.19 -1.07 3.95
C ILE A 111 6.87 -0.30 5.07
N GLN A 112 6.30 0.84 5.46
CA GLN A 112 6.67 1.52 6.70
C GLN A 112 5.58 1.39 7.73
N TYR A 113 5.96 1.16 8.99
CA TYR A 113 5.02 1.16 10.10
C TYR A 113 5.61 1.77 11.36
N SER A 114 4.77 2.45 12.14
CA SER A 114 5.13 3.02 13.44
C SER A 114 4.71 2.10 14.57
N SER A 115 5.65 1.78 15.45
CA SER A 115 5.40 1.08 16.70
C SER A 115 6.22 1.71 17.82
N ASN A 116 5.57 2.00 18.96
CA ASN A 116 6.21 2.61 20.13
C ASN A 116 7.04 3.87 19.80
N GLY A 117 6.51 4.72 18.91
CA GLY A 117 7.16 5.97 18.50
C GLY A 117 8.35 5.80 17.53
N LYS A 118 8.68 4.57 17.12
CA LYS A 118 9.73 4.28 16.13
C LYS A 118 9.09 3.85 14.82
N VAL A 119 9.61 4.36 13.72
CA VAL A 119 9.24 3.89 12.37
C VAL A 119 10.18 2.77 11.98
N LYS A 120 9.62 1.70 11.43
CA LYS A 120 10.33 0.55 10.87
C LYS A 120 9.97 0.41 9.41
N THR A 121 10.92 -0.06 8.62
CA THR A 121 10.78 -0.23 7.18
C THR A 121 11.05 -1.70 6.81
N ILE A 122 10.15 -2.31 6.04
CA ILE A 122 10.26 -3.67 5.51
C ILE A 122 10.27 -3.58 3.98
N TYR A 123 11.23 -4.25 3.36
CA TYR A 123 11.33 -4.39 1.90
C TYR A 123 12.25 -5.58 1.57
N ASN A 124 12.11 -6.12 0.36
CA ASN A 124 13.06 -7.10 -0.17
C ASN A 124 14.32 -6.38 -0.66
N LYS A 125 15.50 -6.89 -0.30
CA LYS A 125 16.78 -6.31 -0.74
C LYS A 125 16.91 -6.28 -2.26
N GLU A 126 16.47 -7.37 -2.89
CA GLU A 126 16.30 -7.46 -4.33
C GLU A 126 14.98 -6.80 -4.76
N GLN A 127 14.91 -6.32 -6.00
CA GLN A 127 13.66 -5.82 -6.57
C GLN A 127 12.63 -6.96 -6.53
N SER A 128 11.46 -6.72 -5.94
CA SER A 128 10.40 -7.74 -5.99
C SER A 128 9.72 -7.74 -7.35
N ASP A 129 9.17 -8.89 -7.71
CA ASP A 129 8.36 -9.07 -8.91
C ASP A 129 6.95 -9.53 -8.50
N THR A 130 6.27 -8.73 -7.67
CA THR A 130 4.89 -9.02 -7.27
C THR A 130 3.93 -8.40 -8.29
N PRO A 131 2.87 -9.09 -8.72
CA PRO A 131 1.89 -8.51 -9.64
C PRO A 131 0.90 -7.56 -8.95
N TYR A 132 1.11 -7.24 -7.67
CA TYR A 132 0.16 -6.52 -6.82
C TYR A 132 0.59 -5.10 -6.48
N PHE A 133 -0.34 -4.16 -6.63
CA PHE A 133 -0.26 -2.82 -6.02
C PHE A 133 -1.36 -2.59 -4.98
N ILE A 134 -1.12 -1.66 -4.05
CA ILE A 134 -2.09 -1.33 -2.98
C ILE A 134 -2.98 -0.17 -3.42
N SER A 135 -4.28 -0.29 -3.13
CA SER A 135 -5.28 0.74 -3.41
C SER A 135 -5.94 1.34 -2.17
N GLU A 136 -6.02 0.58 -1.08
CA GLU A 136 -6.75 1.03 0.11
C GLU A 136 -6.23 0.35 1.37
N ILE A 137 -6.31 1.07 2.49
CA ILE A 137 -6.04 0.55 3.83
C ILE A 137 -7.21 0.97 4.74
N VAL A 138 -8.03 0.01 5.13
CA VAL A 138 -9.17 0.23 6.04
C VAL A 138 -8.78 -0.15 7.46
N LYS A 139 -8.98 0.76 8.40
CA LYS A 139 -8.66 0.55 9.80
C LYS A 139 -9.86 -0.08 10.53
N VAL A 140 -9.65 -1.20 11.21
CA VAL A 140 -10.72 -1.93 11.92
C VAL A 140 -10.26 -2.30 13.34
N PRO A 141 -10.96 -1.82 14.39
CA PRO A 141 -10.73 -2.30 15.75
C PRO A 141 -11.31 -3.71 15.90
N LEU A 142 -10.50 -4.65 16.37
CA LEU A 142 -10.90 -6.05 16.56
C LEU A 142 -10.15 -6.67 17.74
N ASN A 143 -10.85 -7.26 18.70
CA ASN A 143 -10.27 -7.90 19.89
C ASN A 143 -9.21 -7.04 20.60
N ASN A 144 -9.57 -5.78 20.92
CA ASN A 144 -8.70 -4.77 21.55
C ASN A 144 -7.40 -4.47 20.78
N GLN A 145 -7.32 -4.87 19.51
CA GLN A 145 -6.18 -4.67 18.64
C GLN A 145 -6.64 -3.91 17.39
N MET A 146 -5.79 -3.03 16.88
CA MET A 146 -6.04 -2.38 15.60
C MET A 146 -5.55 -3.26 14.46
N TYR A 147 -6.46 -3.60 13.55
CA TYR A 147 -6.16 -4.24 12.28
C TYR A 147 -6.25 -3.24 11.14
N TYR A 148 -5.43 -3.48 10.13
CA TYR A 148 -5.41 -2.77 8.86
C TYR A 148 -5.77 -3.78 7.77
N LEU A 149 -6.94 -3.61 7.18
CA LEU A 149 -7.36 -4.39 6.03
C LEU A 149 -6.79 -3.72 4.78
N VAL A 150 -5.78 -4.35 4.20
CA VAL A 150 -5.09 -3.83 3.02
C VAL A 150 -5.70 -4.44 1.78
N ILE A 151 -6.16 -3.59 0.86
CA ILE A 151 -6.72 -4.01 -0.44
C ILE A 151 -5.65 -3.87 -1.52
N SER A 152 -5.27 -5.00 -2.11
CA SER A 152 -4.31 -5.09 -3.20
C SER A 152 -4.97 -5.52 -4.51
N ASN A 153 -4.40 -5.11 -5.63
CA ASN A 153 -4.90 -5.40 -6.98
C ASN A 153 -3.79 -6.04 -7.80
N GLY A 154 -4.06 -7.24 -8.30
CA GLY A 154 -3.16 -8.02 -9.15
C GLY A 154 -3.42 -7.75 -10.63
N ILE A 155 -2.36 -7.56 -11.41
CA ILE A 155 -2.42 -7.44 -12.88
C ILE A 155 -1.57 -8.56 -13.50
N PHE A 156 -2.22 -9.63 -13.96
CA PHE A 156 -1.54 -10.80 -14.54
C PHE A 156 -1.56 -10.79 -16.07
N SER A 157 -2.55 -10.14 -16.66
CA SER A 157 -2.59 -9.83 -18.09
C SER A 157 -3.57 -8.68 -18.33
N THR A 158 -3.83 -8.35 -19.60
CA THR A 158 -4.91 -7.43 -19.97
C THR A 158 -6.30 -7.94 -19.55
N LYS A 159 -6.45 -9.27 -19.45
CA LYS A 159 -7.69 -9.95 -19.07
C LYS A 159 -7.68 -10.33 -17.58
N ASP A 160 -6.60 -10.96 -17.14
CA ASP A 160 -6.56 -11.67 -15.86
C ASP A 160 -6.11 -10.72 -14.75
N MET A 161 -7.03 -10.45 -13.84
CA MET A 161 -6.80 -9.56 -12.70
C MET A 161 -7.19 -10.24 -11.40
N ALA A 162 -6.72 -9.67 -10.29
CA ALA A 162 -7.22 -10.05 -8.97
C ALA A 162 -7.44 -8.83 -8.08
N GLN A 163 -8.30 -8.99 -7.09
CA GLN A 163 -8.33 -8.12 -5.94
C GLN A 163 -8.27 -8.97 -4.68
N ALA A 164 -7.47 -8.54 -3.70
CA ALA A 164 -7.35 -9.24 -2.44
C ALA A 164 -7.50 -8.28 -1.27
N ILE A 165 -8.00 -8.81 -0.17
CA ILE A 165 -8.00 -8.16 1.14
C ILE A 165 -7.19 -9.02 2.10
N GLN A 166 -6.20 -8.42 2.74
CA GLN A 166 -5.36 -9.09 3.73
C GLN A 166 -5.34 -8.31 5.04
N ALA A 167 -5.35 -9.05 6.15
CA ALA A 167 -5.33 -8.48 7.48
C ALA A 167 -3.89 -8.29 7.97
N PHE A 168 -3.56 -7.06 8.36
CA PHE A 168 -2.32 -6.69 9.02
C PHE A 168 -2.61 -6.16 10.42
N THR A 169 -1.67 -6.34 11.35
CA THR A 169 -1.72 -5.74 12.67
C THR A 169 -0.31 -5.42 13.15
N ILE A 170 -0.18 -4.41 14.00
CA ILE A 170 1.09 -4.05 14.62
C ILE A 170 1.03 -4.48 16.08
N ARG A 171 1.85 -5.47 16.45
CA ARG A 171 1.87 -6.08 17.79
C ARG A 171 3.30 -6.35 18.21
N LYS A 172 3.66 -5.99 19.45
CA LYS A 172 5.01 -6.21 20.02
C LYS A 172 6.13 -5.74 19.07
N ASP A 173 6.00 -4.51 18.55
CA ASP A 173 6.95 -3.90 17.62
C ASP A 173 7.11 -4.63 16.26
N GLN A 174 6.20 -5.53 15.89
CA GLN A 174 6.24 -6.26 14.62
C GLN A 174 4.97 -6.00 13.83
N LEU A 175 5.11 -5.95 12.50
CA LEU A 175 3.99 -6.05 11.58
C LEU A 175 3.67 -7.54 11.37
N ILE A 176 2.44 -7.93 11.68
CA ILE A 176 1.94 -9.31 11.58
C ILE A 176 0.88 -9.33 10.49
N ASP A 177 1.01 -10.25 9.55
CA ASP A 177 0.12 -10.42 8.39
C ASP A 177 -0.48 -11.85 8.31
N SER A 178 -0.27 -12.64 9.36
CA SER A 178 -0.64 -14.07 9.44
C SER A 178 -1.88 -14.35 10.30
N ASP A 179 -2.40 -13.34 11.01
CA ASP A 179 -3.59 -13.48 11.85
C ASP A 179 -4.82 -13.79 10.99
N LYS A 180 -5.45 -14.94 11.26
CA LYS A 180 -6.61 -15.44 10.53
C LYS A 180 -7.89 -14.82 11.11
N ILE A 181 -8.39 -13.75 10.48
CA ILE A 181 -9.57 -13.03 10.95
C ILE A 181 -10.80 -13.16 10.04
N PHE A 182 -10.67 -13.76 8.86
CA PHE A 182 -11.76 -13.98 7.93
C PHE A 182 -12.30 -15.40 8.06
N LYS A 183 -13.36 -15.58 8.82
CA LYS A 183 -13.98 -16.88 9.07
C LYS A 183 -15.00 -17.20 7.98
N THR A 184 -14.64 -18.15 7.12
CA THR A 184 -15.50 -18.71 6.09
C THR A 184 -16.41 -19.80 6.69
N LYS A 185 -17.15 -20.52 5.84
CA LYS A 185 -17.92 -21.70 6.27
C LYS A 185 -17.02 -22.86 6.74
N THR A 186 -15.82 -22.98 6.18
CA THR A 186 -14.97 -24.17 6.32
C THR A 186 -13.62 -23.90 6.95
N THR A 187 -13.14 -22.66 6.92
CA THR A 187 -11.81 -22.30 7.41
C THR A 187 -11.76 -20.85 7.88
N THR A 188 -10.65 -20.46 8.49
CA THR A 188 -10.36 -19.06 8.81
C THR A 188 -9.10 -18.64 8.09
N LEU A 189 -9.15 -17.50 7.41
CA LEU A 189 -8.11 -17.00 6.53
C LEU A 189 -7.59 -15.65 7.04
N ASN A 190 -6.33 -15.34 6.71
CA ASN A 190 -5.73 -14.01 6.89
C ASN A 190 -5.83 -13.16 5.60
N LYS A 191 -6.14 -13.80 4.46
CA LYS A 191 -6.31 -13.16 3.14
C LYS A 191 -7.49 -13.80 2.40
N ILE A 192 -8.30 -12.99 1.74
CA ILE A 192 -9.26 -13.43 0.71
C ILE A 192 -8.83 -12.80 -0.60
N GLN A 193 -8.73 -13.59 -1.65
CA GLN A 193 -8.43 -13.14 -3.01
C GLN A 193 -9.55 -13.55 -3.94
N VAL A 194 -9.85 -12.68 -4.90
CA VAL A 194 -10.79 -12.94 -5.99
C VAL A 194 -10.08 -12.63 -7.28
N ASP A 195 -9.93 -13.65 -8.12
CA ASP A 195 -9.44 -13.52 -9.48
C ASP A 195 -10.63 -13.28 -10.41
N PHE A 196 -10.48 -12.43 -11.42
CA PHE A 196 -11.56 -12.04 -12.32
C PHE A 196 -11.05 -11.62 -13.70
N ASP A 197 -11.95 -11.68 -14.68
CA ASP A 197 -11.77 -11.13 -16.01
C ASP A 197 -12.07 -9.64 -16.01
N PHE A 198 -11.07 -8.80 -16.32
CA PHE A 198 -11.21 -7.35 -16.44
C PHE A 198 -12.32 -6.93 -17.41
N PHE A 199 -12.52 -7.66 -18.51
CA PHE A 199 -13.55 -7.34 -19.49
C PHE A 199 -14.97 -7.49 -18.94
N SER A 200 -15.15 -8.24 -17.86
CA SER A 200 -16.45 -8.31 -17.16
C SER A 200 -16.79 -7.04 -16.36
N VAL A 201 -15.82 -6.15 -16.16
CA VAL A 201 -15.95 -4.92 -15.35
C VAL A 201 -15.39 -3.68 -16.05
N VAL A 202 -15.07 -3.76 -17.35
CA VAL A 202 -14.43 -2.68 -18.11
C VAL A 202 -15.27 -1.39 -18.13
N ASP A 203 -16.60 -1.53 -18.20
CA ASP A 203 -17.56 -0.42 -18.25
C ASP A 203 -17.69 0.36 -16.93
N ARG A 204 -17.10 -0.16 -15.84
CA ARG A 204 -17.09 0.55 -14.57
C ARG A 204 -16.18 1.78 -14.66
N PRO A 205 -16.61 2.97 -14.23
CA PRO A 205 -15.80 4.18 -14.32
C PRO A 205 -14.72 4.29 -13.24
N GLU A 206 -14.88 3.62 -12.09
CA GLU A 206 -13.95 3.77 -10.97
C GLU A 206 -12.58 3.13 -11.23
N ARG A 207 -11.51 3.86 -10.93
CA ARG A 207 -10.12 3.39 -11.00
C ARG A 207 -9.33 3.86 -9.76
N PRO A 208 -8.59 2.99 -9.06
CA PRO A 208 -8.59 1.52 -9.21
C PRO A 208 -9.98 0.92 -8.94
N LEU A 209 -10.24 -0.28 -9.48
CA LEU A 209 -11.51 -0.97 -9.31
C LEU A 209 -11.79 -1.22 -7.82
N LYS A 210 -13.05 -1.06 -7.39
CA LYS A 210 -13.48 -1.29 -6.00
C LYS A 210 -14.48 -2.44 -5.93
N LEU A 211 -14.01 -3.67 -6.14
CA LEU A 211 -14.87 -4.86 -6.12
C LEU A 211 -15.10 -5.36 -4.69
N ILE A 212 -14.03 -5.45 -3.91
CA ILE A 212 -14.04 -5.69 -2.47
C ILE A 212 -14.31 -4.36 -1.79
N THR A 213 -15.36 -4.31 -0.97
CA THR A 213 -15.74 -3.09 -0.27
C THR A 213 -16.02 -3.37 1.20
N PHE A 214 -15.71 -2.40 2.05
CA PHE A 214 -16.05 -2.42 3.46
C PHE A 214 -16.99 -1.26 3.76
N ASP A 215 -18.19 -1.56 4.25
CA ASP A 215 -19.19 -0.57 4.67
C ASP A 215 -19.66 -0.90 6.09
N LYS A 216 -19.46 0.06 6.99
CA LYS A 216 -19.73 -0.04 8.44
C LYS A 216 -19.00 -1.20 9.10
N ASP A 217 -19.69 -2.33 9.22
CA ASP A 217 -19.28 -3.55 9.88
C ASP A 217 -19.36 -4.75 8.92
N LYS A 218 -19.54 -4.50 7.62
CA LYS A 218 -19.67 -5.53 6.59
C LYS A 218 -18.60 -5.41 5.54
N LEU A 219 -17.99 -6.54 5.24
CA LEU A 219 -17.08 -6.75 4.13
C LEU A 219 -17.82 -7.51 3.03
N TYR A 220 -17.78 -6.97 1.82
CA TYR A 220 -18.41 -7.53 0.63
C TYR A 220 -17.32 -8.03 -0.31
N ILE A 221 -17.35 -9.33 -0.61
CA ILE A 221 -16.45 -9.97 -1.55
C ILE A 221 -17.28 -10.36 -2.79
N PRO A 222 -16.94 -9.89 -4.00
CA PRO A 222 -17.72 -10.23 -5.20
C PRO A 222 -17.69 -11.74 -5.46
N ILE A 223 -18.80 -12.27 -5.95
CA ILE A 223 -18.85 -13.64 -6.48
C ILE A 223 -18.45 -13.57 -7.96
N VAL A 224 -17.46 -14.38 -8.31
CA VAL A 224 -16.99 -14.54 -9.69
C VAL A 224 -17.31 -15.97 -10.13
N ASP A 225 -17.81 -16.11 -11.35
CA ASP A 225 -18.09 -17.43 -11.91
C ASP A 225 -16.83 -18.11 -12.46
N LYS A 226 -17.00 -19.32 -13.00
CA LYS A 226 -15.90 -20.13 -13.54
C LYS A 226 -15.17 -19.48 -14.72
N ASP A 227 -15.80 -18.52 -15.41
CA ASP A 227 -15.28 -17.86 -16.60
C ASP A 227 -14.61 -16.52 -16.25
N GLY A 228 -14.56 -16.17 -14.96
CA GLY A 228 -13.97 -14.94 -14.45
C GLY A 228 -14.95 -13.76 -14.42
N VAL A 229 -16.23 -13.96 -14.73
CA VAL A 229 -17.21 -12.87 -14.82
C VAL A 229 -17.64 -12.44 -13.42
N VAL A 230 -17.43 -11.16 -13.11
CA VAL A 230 -17.87 -10.56 -11.84
C VAL A 230 -19.39 -10.44 -11.84
N SER A 231 -20.04 -11.17 -10.93
CA SER A 231 -21.49 -11.12 -10.77
C SER A 231 -21.94 -9.89 -9.98
N LYS A 232 -23.26 -9.66 -9.93
CA LYS A 232 -23.89 -8.65 -9.05
C LYS A 232 -24.00 -9.11 -7.59
N LYS A 233 -23.60 -10.35 -7.28
CA LYS A 233 -23.74 -10.96 -5.95
C LYS A 233 -22.44 -10.90 -5.17
N PHE A 234 -22.55 -10.88 -3.85
CA PHE A 234 -21.43 -10.80 -2.93
C PHE A 234 -21.53 -11.86 -1.85
N LEU A 235 -20.39 -12.42 -1.44
CA LEU A 235 -20.23 -13.02 -0.12
C LEU A 235 -20.15 -11.89 0.90
N ILE A 236 -20.96 -11.97 1.97
CA ILE A 236 -20.98 -10.97 3.03
C ILE A 236 -20.32 -11.55 4.27
N TYR A 237 -19.35 -10.80 4.79
CA TYR A 237 -18.74 -11.05 6.08
C TYR A 237 -19.12 -9.94 7.05
N GLN A 238 -19.65 -10.32 8.22
CA GLN A 238 -20.01 -9.41 9.30
C GLN A 238 -18.87 -9.37 10.32
N LEU A 239 -18.40 -8.17 10.62
CA LEU A 239 -17.49 -7.90 11.71
C LEU A 239 -18.21 -8.13 13.03
N ASN A 240 -17.66 -9.04 13.83
CA ASN A 240 -18.01 -9.23 15.24
C ASN A 240 -16.77 -8.91 16.09
N ASN A 241 -16.86 -9.06 17.43
CA ASN A 241 -15.76 -8.69 18.33
C ASN A 241 -14.41 -9.38 18.05
N ASN A 242 -14.41 -10.56 17.41
CA ASN A 242 -13.22 -11.40 17.27
C ASN A 242 -12.78 -11.66 15.81
N TYR A 243 -13.68 -11.56 14.84
CA TYR A 243 -13.42 -11.91 13.44
C TYR A 243 -14.51 -11.37 12.51
N PHE A 244 -14.21 -11.39 11.22
CA PHE A 244 -15.15 -11.27 10.11
C PHE A 244 -15.81 -12.63 9.85
N GLN A 245 -17.08 -12.78 10.20
CA GLN A 245 -17.84 -14.01 10.01
C GLN A 245 -18.62 -13.97 8.71
N TYR A 246 -18.43 -14.95 7.83
CA TYR A 246 -19.33 -15.13 6.70
C TYR A 246 -20.77 -15.34 7.20
N ILE A 247 -21.71 -14.53 6.70
CA ILE A 247 -23.14 -14.57 7.08
C ILE A 247 -24.07 -14.94 5.93
N GLY A 248 -23.61 -14.94 4.69
CA GLY A 248 -24.45 -15.31 3.55
C GLY A 248 -24.04 -14.63 2.24
N THR A 249 -24.94 -14.71 1.27
CA THR A 249 -24.82 -14.06 -0.03
C THR A 249 -25.93 -13.05 -0.23
N LYS A 250 -25.63 -11.93 -0.89
CA LYS A 250 -26.63 -10.99 -1.39
C LYS A 250 -26.41 -10.73 -2.86
#